data_AF-I0WMY8-F1
#
_entry.id   AF-I0WMY8-F1
#
_cell.length_a   1.000
_cell.length_b   1.000
_cell.length_c   1.000
_cell.angle_alpha   90.00
_cell.angle_beta   90.00
_cell.angle_gamma   90.00
#
_symmetry.space_group_name_H-M   'P 1'
#
loop_
_entity.id
_entity.type
_entity.pdbx_description
1 polymer ?
#
loop_
_entity_poly.entity_id
_entity_poly.type
_entity_poly.pdbx_seq_one_letter_code
_entity_poly.pdbx_strand_id
1 'polypeptide(L)'
;MGHAAEILGVTQAFLRSLDAAKLLTPGRSEGGHRRYSRYQLRLAARARELIDQGTALDSACRIIILEDQLAEARRINAELQHTHRPKSDQPGPASG
;
A
#
# COMPACT_ATOMS: atom_id res chain seq x y z
N MET A 1 -16.07 -4.86 14.05
CA MET A 1 -15.06 -5.93 13.87
C MET A 1 -15.54 -6.99 12.88
N GLY A 2 -16.79 -7.47 12.96
CA GLY A 2 -17.33 -8.52 12.06
C GLY A 2 -17.40 -8.12 10.58
N HIS A 3 -17.94 -6.95 10.26
CA HIS A 3 -18.24 -6.59 8.87
C HIS A 3 -17.02 -6.56 7.93
N ALA A 4 -15.87 -6.04 8.39
CA ALA A 4 -14.64 -6.03 7.58
C ALA A 4 -14.07 -7.44 7.35
N ALA A 5 -14.18 -8.30 8.36
CA ALA A 5 -13.73 -9.69 8.29
C ALA A 5 -14.64 -10.50 7.35
N GLU A 6 -15.95 -10.29 7.45
CA GLU A 6 -16.96 -10.89 6.57
C GLU A 6 -16.80 -10.47 5.10
N ILE A 7 -16.63 -9.16 4.83
CA ILE A 7 -16.41 -8.66 3.45
C ILE A 7 -15.18 -9.30 2.81
N LEU A 8 -14.12 -9.51 3.60
CA LEU A 8 -12.86 -10.05 3.11
C LEU A 8 -12.77 -11.57 3.17
N GLY A 9 -13.77 -12.26 3.72
CA GLY A 9 -13.71 -13.71 3.94
C GLY A 9 -12.59 -14.15 4.88
N VAL A 10 -12.11 -13.27 5.77
CA VAL A 10 -11.01 -13.54 6.69
C VAL A 10 -11.49 -13.62 8.12
N THR A 11 -10.69 -14.22 9.01
CA THR A 11 -11.03 -14.27 10.42
C THR A 11 -10.73 -12.93 11.10
N GLN A 12 -11.44 -12.62 12.19
CA GLN A 12 -11.09 -11.45 13.00
C GLN A 12 -9.69 -11.57 13.61
N ALA A 13 -9.23 -12.80 13.88
CA ALA A 13 -7.87 -13.07 14.37
C ALA A 13 -6.82 -12.65 13.33
N PHE A 14 -7.05 -12.93 12.05
CA PHE A 14 -6.18 -12.49 10.96
C PHE A 14 -6.01 -10.97 10.92
N LEU A 15 -7.11 -10.21 10.96
CA LEU A 15 -7.04 -8.75 11.01
C LEU A 15 -6.30 -8.22 12.25
N ARG A 16 -6.38 -8.91 13.38
CA ARG A 16 -5.59 -8.57 14.59
C ARG A 16 -4.10 -8.86 14.40
N SER A 17 -3.75 -9.95 13.75
CA SER A 17 -2.35 -10.29 13.45
C SER A 17 -1.71 -9.26 12.51
N LEU A 18 -2.44 -8.78 11.50
CA LEU A 18 -1.95 -7.72 10.62
C LEU A 18 -1.77 -6.36 11.33
N ASP A 19 -2.65 -6.03 12.29
CA ASP A 19 -2.48 -4.85 13.16
C ASP A 19 -1.26 -5.00 14.08
N ALA A 20 -1.05 -6.17 14.68
CA ALA A 20 0.13 -6.45 15.50
C ALA A 20 1.43 -6.34 14.69
N ALA A 21 1.41 -6.79 13.42
CA ALA A 21 2.51 -6.64 12.48
C ALA A 21 2.68 -5.20 11.94
N LYS A 22 1.85 -4.25 12.38
CA LYS A 22 1.83 -2.84 11.95
C LYS A 22 1.58 -2.63 10.46
N LEU A 23 1.06 -3.64 9.76
CA LEU A 23 0.62 -3.50 8.37
C LEU A 23 -0.68 -2.69 8.30
N LEU A 24 -1.54 -2.85 9.31
CA LEU A 24 -2.77 -2.08 9.45
C LEU A 24 -2.65 -1.16 10.67
N THR A 25 -3.16 0.07 10.54
CA THR A 25 -3.23 1.06 11.63
C THR A 25 -4.68 1.52 11.77
N PRO A 26 -5.58 0.69 12.32
CA PRO A 26 -7.00 1.00 12.36
C PRO A 26 -7.25 2.25 13.19
N GLY A 27 -8.08 3.15 12.65
CA GLY A 27 -8.64 4.23 13.44
C GLY A 27 -9.56 3.67 14.53
N ARG A 28 -9.65 4.34 15.67
CA ARG A 28 -10.62 4.00 16.72
C ARG A 28 -11.82 4.92 16.58
N SER A 29 -13.04 4.36 16.56
CA SER A 29 -14.24 5.16 16.74
C SER A 29 -14.44 5.53 18.20
N GLU A 30 -15.30 6.51 18.48
CA GLU A 30 -15.69 6.90 19.85
C GLU A 30 -16.23 5.71 20.67
N GLY A 31 -16.87 4.73 20.02
CA GLY A 31 -17.34 3.49 20.64
C GLY A 31 -16.28 2.38 20.79
N GLY A 32 -14.99 2.67 20.59
CA GLY A 32 -13.90 1.71 20.78
C GLY A 32 -13.74 0.66 19.67
N HIS A 33 -14.51 0.76 18.58
CA HIS A 33 -14.41 -0.16 17.45
C HIS A 33 -13.31 0.26 16.48
N ARG A 34 -12.60 -0.73 15.95
CA ARG A 34 -11.61 -0.53 14.89
C ARG A 34 -12.30 -0.23 13.57
N ARG A 35 -11.89 0.86 12.95
CA ARG A 35 -12.30 1.28 11.60
C ARG A 35 -11.10 1.12 10.68
N TYR A 36 -11.27 0.25 9.68
CA TYR A 36 -10.30 0.11 8.62
C TYR A 36 -10.68 1.03 7.47
N SER A 37 -9.70 1.75 6.93
CA SER A 37 -9.88 2.48 5.69
C SER A 37 -10.02 1.50 4.52
N ARG A 38 -10.57 1.97 3.39
CA ARG A 38 -10.64 1.15 2.17
C ARG A 38 -9.26 0.72 1.66
N TYR A 39 -8.22 1.52 1.92
CA TYR A 39 -6.83 1.14 1.65
C TYR A 39 -6.39 -0.03 2.53
N GLN A 40 -6.66 0.03 3.84
CA GLN A 40 -6.33 -1.04 4.78
C GLN A 40 -7.03 -2.36 4.45
N LEU A 41 -8.27 -2.31 3.97
CA LEU A 41 -8.97 -3.52 3.51
C LEU A 41 -8.31 -4.13 2.25
N ARG A 42 -7.80 -3.30 1.33
CA ARG A 42 -7.01 -3.80 0.19
C ARG A 42 -5.70 -4.44 0.62
N LEU A 43 -4.99 -3.85 1.58
CA LEU A 43 -3.77 -4.43 2.14
C LEU A 43 -4.06 -5.78 2.81
N ALA A 44 -5.16 -5.89 3.56
CA ALA A 44 -5.57 -7.14 4.20
C ALA A 44 -5.91 -8.24 3.17
N ALA A 45 -6.60 -7.89 2.07
CA ALA A 45 -6.87 -8.81 0.97
C ALA A 45 -5.58 -9.32 0.32
N ARG A 46 -4.63 -8.42 0.01
CA ARG A 46 -3.33 -8.78 -0.57
C ARG A 46 -2.50 -9.66 0.37
N ALA A 47 -2.50 -9.36 1.67
CA ALA A 47 -1.83 -10.20 2.66
C ALA A 47 -2.42 -11.61 2.69
N ARG A 48 -3.75 -11.73 2.57
CA ARG A 48 -4.44 -13.01 2.50
C ARG A 48 -4.01 -13.82 1.27
N GLU A 49 -3.97 -13.19 0.10
CA GLU A 49 -3.52 -13.84 -1.14
C GLU A 49 -2.10 -14.40 -1.03
N LEU A 50 -1.16 -13.62 -0.47
CA LEU A 50 0.23 -14.06 -0.29
C LEU A 50 0.32 -15.26 0.67
N ILE A 51 -0.47 -15.26 1.74
CA ILE A 51 -0.50 -16.35 2.71
C ILE A 51 -1.14 -17.61 2.12
N ASP A 52 -2.21 -17.46 1.34
CA ASP A 52 -2.82 -18.59 0.62
C ASP A 52 -1.85 -19.20 -0.40
N GLN A 53 -0.88 -18.43 -0.91
CA GLN A 53 0.22 -18.92 -1.75
C GLN A 53 1.37 -19.56 -0.95
N GLY A 54 1.26 -19.66 0.38
CA GLY A 54 2.28 -20.25 1.26
C GLY A 54 3.31 -19.27 1.82
N THR A 55 3.12 -17.97 1.62
CA THR A 55 4.01 -16.95 2.22
C THR A 55 3.73 -16.82 3.72
N ALA A 56 4.77 -16.81 4.55
CA ALA A 56 4.61 -16.52 5.97
C ALA A 56 4.02 -15.11 6.19
N LEU A 57 3.21 -14.93 7.24
CA LEU A 57 2.56 -13.66 7.56
C LEU A 57 3.55 -12.49 7.60
N ASP A 58 4.68 -12.65 8.29
CA ASP A 58 5.69 -11.59 8.43
C ASP A 58 6.33 -11.25 7.08
N SER A 59 6.59 -12.25 6.25
CA SER A 59 7.09 -12.06 4.89
C SER A 59 6.07 -11.34 4.01
N ALA A 60 4.79 -11.72 4.08
CA ALA A 60 3.71 -11.07 3.34
C ALA A 60 3.57 -9.59 3.75
N CYS A 61 3.57 -9.31 5.06
CA CYS A 61 3.58 -7.94 5.57
C CYS A 61 4.79 -7.14 5.06
N ARG A 62 5.99 -7.75 5.06
CA ARG A 62 7.21 -7.08 4.60
C ARG A 62 7.19 -6.80 3.10
N ILE A 63 6.71 -7.74 2.29
CA ILE A 63 6.55 -7.58 0.84
C ILE A 63 5.65 -6.38 0.55
N ILE A 64 4.48 -6.33 1.18
CA ILE A 64 3.49 -5.27 0.94
C ILE A 64 4.04 -3.89 1.30
N ILE A 65 4.74 -3.77 2.44
CA ILE A 65 5.37 -2.51 2.85
C ILE A 65 6.43 -2.06 1.82
N LEU A 66 7.24 -2.99 1.32
CA LEU A 66 8.26 -2.68 0.32
C LEU A 66 7.65 -2.31 -1.04
N GLU A 67 6.56 -2.98 -1.45
CA GLU A 67 5.81 -2.63 -2.66
C GLU A 67 5.26 -1.20 -2.57
N ASP A 68 4.71 -0.80 -1.41
CA ASP A 68 4.20 0.55 -1.18
C ASP A 68 5.31 1.61 -1.21
N GLN A 69 6.42 1.34 -0.51
CA GLN A 69 7.61 2.21 -0.53
C GLN A 69 8.19 2.36 -1.94
N LEU A 70 8.23 1.27 -2.72
CA LEU A 70 8.72 1.29 -4.09
C LEU A 70 7.78 2.09 -5.00
N ALA A 71 6.47 1.95 -4.85
CA ALA A 71 5.49 2.71 -5.60
C ALA A 71 5.63 4.22 -5.33
N GLU A 72 5.79 4.62 -4.07
CA GLU A 72 5.97 6.02 -3.70
C GLU A 72 7.31 6.58 -4.20
N ALA A 73 8.41 5.84 -4.05
CA ALA A 73 9.71 6.25 -4.58
C ALA A 73 9.68 6.43 -6.10
N ARG A 74 8.97 5.55 -6.83
CA ARG A 74 8.77 5.67 -8.28
C ARG A 74 7.94 6.91 -8.64
N ARG A 75 6.90 7.22 -7.86
CA ARG A 75 6.06 8.41 -8.06
C ARG A 75 6.88 9.69 -7.89
N ILE A 76 7.64 9.80 -6.80
CA ILE A 76 8.52 10.94 -6.53
C ILE A 76 9.56 11.09 -7.65
N ASN A 77 10.19 10.00 -8.07
CA ASN A 77 11.16 10.04 -9.16
C ASN A 77 10.55 10.53 -10.48
N ALA A 78 9.32 10.10 -10.81
CA ALA A 78 8.62 10.57 -12.01
C ALA A 78 8.27 12.06 -11.94
N GLU A 79 7.81 12.55 -10.77
CA GLU A 79 7.53 13.98 -10.53
C GLU A 79 8.81 14.83 -10.67
N LEU A 80 9.92 14.36 -10.10
CA LEU A 80 11.23 15.01 -10.23
C LEU A 80 11.74 15.03 -11.67
N GLN A 81 11.65 13.91 -12.40
CA GLN A 81 12.03 13.84 -13.81
C GLN A 81 11.18 14.75 -14.69
N HIS A 82 9.90 14.91 -14.38
CA HIS A 82 9.02 15.84 -15.10
C HIS A 82 9.39 17.30 -14.84
N THR A 83 9.76 17.63 -13.59
CA THR A 83 10.23 18.97 -13.20
C THR A 83 11.61 19.28 -13.79
N HIS A 84 12.48 18.28 -13.88
CA HIS A 84 13.82 18.34 -14.45
C HIS A 84 13.86 17.95 -15.93
N ARG A 85 12.80 18.19 -16.73
CA ARG A 85 12.93 18.22 -18.19
C ARG A 85 13.37 19.63 -18.61
N PRO A 86 14.68 19.95 -18.65
CA PRO A 86 15.14 21.22 -19.17
C PRO A 86 14.66 21.37 -20.62
N LYS A 87 14.37 22.60 -20.97
CA LYS A 87 14.10 23.12 -22.30
C LYS A 87 15.35 22.98 -23.20
N SER A 88 15.81 21.76 -23.46
CA SER A 88 16.96 21.47 -24.34
C SER A 88 16.58 20.87 -25.69
N ASP A 89 15.29 20.61 -25.96
CA ASP A 89 14.80 20.31 -27.31
C ASP A 89 14.36 21.59 -28.06
N GLN A 90 15.17 22.65 -28.03
CA GLN A 90 15.10 23.68 -29.09
C GLN A 90 16.25 23.41 -30.06
N PRO A 91 15.99 22.91 -31.28
CA PRO A 91 16.97 23.02 -32.35
C PRO A 91 17.17 24.53 -32.58
N GLY A 92 18.39 25.02 -32.33
CA GLY A 92 18.74 26.41 -32.61
C GLY A 92 18.46 26.75 -34.07
N PRO A 93 18.09 28.02 -34.39
CA PRO A 93 17.72 28.39 -35.74
C PRO A 93 18.91 28.11 -36.66
N ALA A 94 18.68 27.32 -37.71
CA ALA A 94 19.64 27.16 -38.79
C ALA A 94 19.84 28.53 -39.45
N SER A 95 20.98 29.16 -39.17
CA SER A 95 21.46 30.30 -39.95
C SER A 95 22.06 29.77 -41.25
N GLY A 96 21.44 30.11 -42.36
CA GLY A 96 21.90 29.89 -43.73
C GLY A 96 21.18 30.85 -44.65
#